data_AF-A0A8H8DDM7-F1
#
_entry.id   AF-A0A8H8DDM7-F1
#
_cell.length_a   1.000
_cell.length_b   1.000
_cell.length_c   1.000
_cell.angle_alpha   90.00
_cell.angle_beta   90.00
_cell.angle_gamma   90.00
#
_symmetry.space_group_name_H-M   'P 1'
#
loop_
_entity.id
_entity.type
_entity.pdbx_description
1 polymer ?
#
loop_
_entity_poly.entity_id
_entity_poly.type
_entity_poly.pdbx_seq_one_letter_code
_entity_poly.pdbx_strand_id
1 'polypeptide(L)'
;MDSYDNHTRPELVSFDDISYNDLSQVEAARKSMLREQWIRVYELRVTHEAVRKCRQYHQEDAGRNCKSLILKYLKMLETYPIQGYQGYQKNDPSK
;
A
#
# COMPACT_ATOMS: atom_id res chain seq x y z
N MET A 1 14.81 11.62 -15.90
CA MET A 1 14.34 10.28 -15.45
C MET A 1 15.34 9.84 -14.43
N ASP A 2 14.91 9.67 -13.18
CA ASP A 2 15.81 9.20 -12.13
C ASP A 2 16.25 7.77 -12.48
N SER A 3 17.55 7.49 -12.39
CA SER A 3 18.09 6.14 -12.63
C SER A 3 17.68 5.23 -11.47
N TYR A 4 17.07 4.08 -11.80
CA TYR A 4 16.67 3.04 -10.84
C TYR A 4 17.74 1.94 -10.68
N ASP A 5 18.93 2.14 -11.25
CA ASP A 5 19.94 1.09 -11.40
C ASP A 5 20.43 0.53 -10.05
N ASN A 6 20.28 1.30 -8.96
CA ASN A 6 20.66 0.91 -7.60
C ASN A 6 19.45 0.78 -6.64
N HIS A 7 18.23 0.63 -7.15
CA HIS A 7 17.06 0.47 -6.29
C HIS A 7 17.04 -0.91 -5.61
N THR A 8 17.16 -0.92 -4.28
CA THR A 8 17.15 -2.15 -3.49
C THR A 8 15.74 -2.71 -3.37
N ARG A 9 15.61 -4.03 -3.55
CA ARG A 9 14.35 -4.78 -3.42
C ARG A 9 14.53 -5.90 -2.38
N PRO A 10 14.36 -5.60 -1.09
CA PRO A 10 14.51 -6.60 -0.05
C PRO A 10 13.45 -7.69 -0.16
N GLU A 11 13.76 -8.88 0.34
CA GLU A 11 12.80 -9.99 0.45
C GLU A 11 11.57 -9.62 1.30
N LEU A 12 10.44 -10.25 0.98
CA LEU A 12 9.22 -10.17 1.77
C LEU A 12 9.27 -11.21 2.88
N VAL A 13 9.21 -10.75 4.12
CA VAL A 13 9.23 -11.60 5.32
C VAL A 13 7.90 -11.43 6.05
N SER A 14 7.25 -12.54 6.41
CA SER A 14 6.01 -12.56 7.21
C SER A 14 6.29 -12.77 8.70
N PHE A 15 5.37 -12.36 9.56
CA PHE A 15 5.43 -12.68 10.99
C PHE A 15 5.09 -14.14 11.29
N ASP A 16 4.44 -14.85 10.37
CA ASP A 16 3.98 -16.23 10.56
C ASP A 16 5.10 -17.27 10.30
N ASP A 17 6.13 -16.87 9.55
CA ASP A 17 7.19 -17.76 9.05
C ASP A 17 8.54 -17.56 9.77
N ILE A 18 8.58 -16.76 10.83
CA ILE A 18 9.82 -16.38 11.52
C ILE A 18 9.90 -16.86 12.96
N SER A 19 11.12 -16.93 13.48
CA SER A 19 11.38 -17.11 14.91
C SER A 19 11.39 -15.76 15.63
N TYR A 20 10.48 -15.57 16.59
CA TYR A 20 10.46 -14.37 17.44
C TYR A 20 11.68 -14.23 18.37
N ASN A 21 12.46 -15.31 18.54
CA ASN A 21 13.71 -15.27 19.29
C ASN A 21 14.88 -14.69 18.48
N ASP A 22 14.73 -14.56 17.16
CA ASP A 22 15.70 -13.93 16.28
C ASP A 22 15.26 -12.49 15.95
N LEU A 23 15.93 -11.51 16.58
CA LEU A 23 15.61 -10.10 16.40
C LEU A 23 15.76 -9.65 14.93
N SER A 24 16.68 -10.25 14.17
CA SER A 24 16.93 -9.86 12.78
C SER A 24 15.73 -10.20 11.88
N GLN A 25 15.13 -11.38 12.09
CA GLN A 25 13.93 -11.82 11.37
C GLN A 25 12.71 -10.98 11.75
N VAL A 26 12.56 -10.66 13.05
CA VAL A 26 11.49 -9.79 13.53
C VAL A 26 11.59 -8.39 12.91
N GLU A 27 12.79 -7.82 12.83
CA GLU A 27 12.99 -6.54 12.16
C GLU A 27 12.70 -6.60 10.66
N ALA A 28 13.11 -7.68 9.99
CA ALA A 28 12.83 -7.88 8.57
C ALA A 28 11.32 -7.93 8.30
N ALA A 29 10.56 -8.69 9.09
CA ALA A 29 9.10 -8.76 8.99
C ALA A 29 8.42 -7.40 9.23
N ARG A 30 8.86 -6.64 10.26
CA ARG A 30 8.36 -5.27 10.52
C ARG A 30 8.60 -4.35 9.33
N LYS A 31 9.82 -4.35 8.78
CA LYS A 31 10.20 -3.53 7.62
C LYS A 31 9.40 -3.95 6.38
N SER A 32 9.25 -5.25 6.16
CA SER A 32 8.47 -5.84 5.06
C SER A 32 7.01 -5.34 5.10
N MET A 33 6.30 -5.59 6.20
CA MET A 33 4.90 -5.21 6.36
C MET A 33 4.67 -3.69 6.22
N LEU A 34 5.54 -2.85 6.80
CA LEU A 34 5.43 -1.40 6.65
C LEU A 34 5.69 -0.93 5.22
N ARG A 35 6.66 -1.52 4.52
CA ARG A 35 6.99 -1.16 3.14
C ARG A 35 5.82 -1.42 2.21
N GLU A 36 5.15 -2.57 2.36
CA GLU A 36 3.96 -2.89 1.56
C GLU A 36 2.79 -1.95 1.84
N GLN A 37 2.60 -1.52 3.10
CA GLN A 37 1.61 -0.47 3.42
C GLN A 37 1.96 0.86 2.73
N TRP A 38 3.24 1.25 2.70
CA TRP A 38 3.67 2.44 1.97
C TRP A 38 3.44 2.31 0.46
N ILE A 39 3.72 1.13 -0.14
CA ILE A 39 3.44 0.87 -1.55
C ILE A 39 1.95 1.07 -1.84
N ARG A 40 1.05 0.54 -1.00
CA ARG A 40 -0.39 0.79 -1.10
C ARG A 40 -0.72 2.29 -1.01
N VAL A 41 -0.14 3.03 -0.06
CA VAL A 41 -0.33 4.49 -0.01
C VAL A 41 0.10 5.19 -1.32
N TYR A 42 1.19 4.73 -1.95
CA TYR A 42 1.60 5.24 -3.26
C TYR A 42 0.62 4.85 -4.38
N GLU A 43 0.07 3.64 -4.38
CA GLU A 43 -1.00 3.24 -5.30
C GLU A 43 -2.25 4.14 -5.14
N LEU A 44 -2.63 4.48 -3.90
CA LEU A 44 -3.71 5.41 -3.61
C LEU A 44 -3.43 6.79 -4.20
N ARG A 45 -2.19 7.29 -4.06
CA ARG A 45 -1.75 8.56 -4.64
C ARG A 45 -1.83 8.55 -6.16
N VAL A 46 -1.36 7.48 -6.81
CA VAL A 46 -1.44 7.32 -8.28
C VAL A 46 -2.90 7.31 -8.73
N THR A 47 -3.76 6.60 -8.01
CA THR A 47 -5.20 6.55 -8.32
C THR A 47 -5.86 7.92 -8.15
N HIS A 48 -5.50 8.67 -7.10
CA HIS A 48 -5.97 10.04 -6.90
C HIS A 48 -5.57 10.97 -8.06
N GLU A 49 -4.31 10.92 -8.49
CA GLU A 49 -3.83 11.69 -9.65
C GLU A 49 -4.56 11.30 -10.94
N ALA A 50 -4.84 10.02 -11.13
CA ALA A 50 -5.63 9.55 -12.27
C ALA A 50 -7.07 10.09 -12.24
N VAL A 51 -7.73 10.09 -11.06
CA VAL A 51 -9.06 10.72 -10.89
C VAL A 51 -9.00 12.20 -11.25
N ARG A 52 -8.00 12.93 -10.74
CA ARG A 52 -7.81 14.36 -11.01
C ARG A 52 -7.68 14.62 -12.51
N LYS A 53 -6.82 13.87 -13.21
CA LYS A 53 -6.62 13.99 -14.66
C LYS A 53 -7.89 13.62 -15.44
N CYS A 54 -8.60 12.56 -15.05
CA CYS A 54 -9.86 12.17 -15.69
C CYS A 54 -10.91 13.28 -15.60
N ARG A 55 -11.09 13.88 -14.42
CA ARG A 55 -12.02 15.00 -14.21
C ARG A 55 -11.64 16.21 -15.05
N GLN A 56 -10.35 16.54 -15.10
CA GLN A 56 -9.85 17.65 -15.92
C GLN A 56 -10.10 17.44 -17.41
N TYR A 57 -9.94 16.20 -17.89
CA TYR A 57 -10.12 15.86 -19.30
C TYR A 57 -11.60 15.84 -19.73
N HIS A 58 -12.49 15.23 -18.94
CA HIS A 58 -13.90 15.05 -19.31
C HIS A 58 -14.83 16.18 -18.87
N GLN A 59 -14.40 17.08 -17.98
CA GLN A 59 -15.16 18.26 -17.53
C GLN A 59 -16.60 17.90 -17.10
N GLU A 60 -17.63 18.40 -17.79
CA GLU A 60 -19.04 18.17 -17.48
C GLU A 60 -19.43 16.68 -17.53
N ASP A 61 -18.82 15.90 -18.42
CA ASP A 61 -19.09 14.47 -18.57
C ASP A 61 -18.32 13.59 -17.56
N ALA A 62 -17.49 14.19 -16.69
CA ALA A 62 -16.65 13.46 -15.76
C ALA A 62 -17.45 12.56 -14.80
N GLY A 63 -18.69 12.94 -14.48
CA GLY A 63 -19.57 12.13 -13.62
C GLY A 63 -19.84 10.74 -14.18
N ARG A 64 -20.02 10.61 -15.50
CA ARG A 64 -20.21 9.32 -16.18
C ARG A 64 -18.88 8.64 -16.48
N ASN A 65 -17.94 9.38 -17.06
CA ASN A 65 -16.72 8.81 -17.64
C ASN A 65 -15.68 8.42 -16.57
N CYS A 66 -15.64 9.12 -15.43
CA CYS A 66 -14.66 8.86 -14.36
C CYS A 66 -15.21 7.99 -13.21
N LYS A 67 -16.45 7.50 -13.31
CA LYS A 67 -17.16 6.83 -12.21
C LYS A 67 -16.38 5.64 -11.64
N SER A 68 -15.90 4.73 -12.48
CA SER A 68 -15.17 3.53 -12.04
C SER A 68 -13.90 3.88 -11.26
N LEU A 69 -13.17 4.90 -11.71
CA LEU A 69 -11.94 5.35 -11.09
C LEU A 69 -12.19 6.05 -9.74
N ILE A 70 -13.28 6.83 -9.65
CA ILE A 70 -13.73 7.44 -8.39
C ILE A 70 -14.12 6.36 -7.39
N LEU A 71 -14.92 5.37 -7.80
CA LEU A 71 -15.33 4.28 -6.90
C LEU A 71 -14.13 3.46 -6.41
N LYS A 72 -13.16 3.19 -7.29
CA LYS A 72 -11.90 2.54 -6.91
C LYS A 72 -11.14 3.37 -5.87
N TYR A 73 -10.97 4.67 -6.10
CA TYR A 73 -10.31 5.58 -5.16
C TYR A 73 -10.98 5.58 -3.79
N LEU A 74 -12.32 5.69 -3.76
CA LEU A 74 -13.09 5.64 -2.51
C LEU A 74 -12.91 4.32 -1.77
N LYS A 75 -12.91 3.19 -2.48
CA LYS A 75 -12.68 1.88 -1.87
C LYS A 75 -11.27 1.74 -1.29
N MET A 76 -10.27 2.31 -1.96
CA MET A 76 -8.89 2.30 -1.47
C MET A 76 -8.74 3.12 -0.19
N LEU A 77 -9.44 4.27 -0.06
CA LEU A 77 -9.41 5.10 1.15
C LEU A 77 -9.81 4.35 2.42
N GLU A 78 -10.66 3.32 2.32
CA GLU A 78 -11.09 2.52 3.47
C GLU A 78 -9.96 1.62 4.02
N THR A 79 -9.04 1.15 3.17
CA THR A 79 -8.15 0.03 3.52
C THR A 79 -6.66 0.30 3.33
N TYR A 80 -6.29 1.32 2.57
CA TYR A 80 -4.90 1.65 2.21
C TYR A 80 -4.14 2.54 3.20
N PRO A 81 -4.76 3.28 4.15
CA PRO A 81 -4.01 3.98 5.19
C PRO A 81 -3.08 3.07 5.98
N ILE A 82 -1.98 3.63 6.47
CA ILE A 82 -0.98 2.89 7.27
C ILE A 82 -1.60 2.52 8.63
N GLN A 83 -1.56 1.24 8.97
CA GLN A 83 -2.05 0.66 10.22
C GLN A 83 -0.92 0.23 11.17
N GLY A 84 0.33 0.26 10.69
CA GLY A 84 1.48 -0.23 11.44
C GLY A 84 1.55 -1.77 11.44
N TYR A 85 2.41 -2.33 12.28
CA TYR A 85 2.64 -3.79 12.35
C TYR A 85 2.28 -4.40 13.71
N GLN A 86 2.15 -3.60 14.77
CA GLN A 86 1.98 -4.12 16.13
C GLN A 86 0.70 -4.92 16.31
N GLY A 87 -0.37 -4.54 15.61
CA GLY A 87 -1.65 -5.26 15.66
C GLY A 87 -1.51 -6.70 15.19
N TYR A 88 -0.82 -6.93 14.08
CA TYR A 88 -0.57 -8.29 13.57
C TYR A 88 0.50 -9.01 14.40
N GLN A 89 1.61 -8.33 14.73
CA GLN A 89 2.73 -8.95 15.45
C GLN A 89 2.31 -9.49 16.84
N LYS A 90 1.36 -8.83 17.51
CA LYS A 90 0.92 -9.22 18.87
C LYS A 90 -0.29 -10.14 18.89
N ASN A 91 -0.98 -10.32 17.77
CA ASN A 91 -2.22 -11.09 17.69
C ASN A 91 -2.13 -12.07 16.52
N ASP A 92 -2.20 -13.36 16.82
CA ASP A 92 -2.26 -14.42 15.82
C ASP A 92 -3.71 -14.52 15.29
N PRO A 93 -3.98 -14.18 14.01
CA PRO A 93 -5.35 -14.18 13.46
C PRO A 93 -5.96 -15.58 13.33
N SER A 94 -5.16 -16.65 13.48
CA SER A 94 -5.63 -18.03 13.39
C SER A 94 -6.29 -18.54 14.68
N LYS A 95 -6.21 -17.78 15.77
CA LYS A 95 -6.74 -18.11 17.10
C LYS A 95 -7.76 -17.08 17.56
#